data_AF-A0A379QU71-F1
#
_entry.id   AF-A0A379QU71-F1
#
_cell.length_a   1.000
_cell.length_b   1.000
_cell.length_c   1.000
_cell.angle_alpha   90.00
_cell.angle_beta   90.00
_cell.angle_gamma   90.00
#
_symmetry.space_group_name_H-M   'P 1'
#
loop_
_entity.id
_entity.type
_entity.pdbx_description
1 polymer ?
#
loop_
_entity_poly.entity_id
_entity_poly.type
_entity_poly.pdbx_seq_one_letter_code
_entity_poly.pdbx_strand_id
1 'polypeptide(L)'
;MKVEKRYIDNLVDSLTYHTHHFPGTTCTVAIAVLPDGFVAGAGKSACIDPTLFNSDTGYDIAIENARADAVNRLREMEGYRLTQAMKQNTL
;
A
#
# COMPACT_ATOMS: atom_id res chain seq x y z
N MET A 1 -13.86 -21.05 -1.37
CA MET A 1 -13.83 -19.83 -2.20
C MET A 1 -12.49 -19.16 -1.98
N LYS A 2 -11.83 -18.67 -3.04
CA LYS A 2 -10.51 -18.04 -2.98
C LYS A 2 -10.65 -16.57 -3.37
N VAL A 3 -9.84 -15.68 -2.81
CA VAL A 3 -9.73 -14.31 -3.31
C VAL A 3 -9.17 -14.38 -4.73
N GLU A 4 -9.96 -13.92 -5.70
CA GLU A 4 -9.55 -13.91 -7.10
C GLU A 4 -8.39 -12.95 -7.30
N LYS A 5 -7.30 -13.44 -7.91
CA LYS A 5 -6.09 -12.63 -8.14
C LYS A 5 -6.42 -11.35 -8.91
N ARG A 6 -7.25 -11.46 -9.95
CA ARG A 6 -7.70 -10.33 -10.78
C ARG A 6 -8.42 -9.25 -9.98
N TYR A 7 -9.16 -9.61 -8.94
CA TYR A 7 -9.86 -8.64 -8.11
C TYR A 7 -8.89 -7.82 -7.25
N ILE A 8 -7.89 -8.47 -6.66
CA ILE A 8 -6.82 -7.75 -5.93
C ILE A 8 -6.01 -6.89 -6.88
N ASP A 9 -5.65 -7.40 -8.06
CA ASP A 9 -4.91 -6.64 -9.06
C ASP A 9 -5.69 -5.37 -9.44
N ASN A 10 -7.01 -5.46 -9.66
CA ASN A 10 -7.86 -4.28 -9.93
C ASN A 10 -7.88 -3.27 -8.78
N LEU A 11 -7.95 -3.71 -7.52
CA LEU A 11 -7.90 -2.82 -6.36
C LEU A 11 -6.55 -2.11 -6.27
N VAL A 12 -5.46 -2.86 -6.49
CA VAL A 12 -4.09 -2.33 -6.46
C VAL A 12 -3.87 -1.33 -7.60
N ASP A 13 -4.42 -1.58 -8.78
CA ASP A 13 -4.34 -0.67 -9.93
C ASP A 13 -5.21 0.58 -9.76
N SER A 14 -6.17 0.57 -8.84
CA SER A 14 -6.98 1.75 -8.47
C SER A 14 -6.33 2.66 -7.43
N LEU A 15 -5.18 2.27 -6.86
CA LEU A 15 -4.52 3.01 -5.80
C LEU A 15 -3.96 4.36 -6.30
N THR A 16 -4.23 5.41 -5.53
CA THR A 16 -3.52 6.69 -5.63
C THR A 16 -2.45 6.75 -4.55
N TYR A 17 -1.30 7.35 -4.87
CA TYR A 17 -0.19 7.48 -3.92
C TYR A 17 -0.02 8.94 -3.49
N HIS A 18 0.09 9.17 -2.19
CA HIS A 18 0.48 10.45 -1.63
C HIS A 18 1.82 10.31 -0.94
N THR A 19 2.72 11.26 -1.20
CA THR A 19 4.08 11.21 -0.67
C THR A 19 4.40 12.46 0.15
N HIS A 20 5.34 12.31 1.07
CA HIS A 20 5.91 13.42 1.81
C HIS A 20 7.38 13.16 2.11
N HIS A 21 8.23 14.09 1.72
CA HIS A 21 9.61 14.15 2.18
C HIS A 21 9.70 15.09 3.38
N PHE A 22 10.40 14.65 4.44
CA PHE A 22 10.60 15.47 5.62
C PHE A 22 11.86 16.33 5.46
N PRO A 23 11.74 17.68 5.39
CA PRO A 23 12.89 18.56 5.20
C PRO A 23 13.97 18.36 6.27
N GLY A 24 15.24 18.38 5.84
CA GLY A 24 16.39 18.14 6.73
C GLY A 24 16.65 16.66 7.04
N THR A 25 15.90 15.73 6.41
CA THR A 25 16.10 14.28 6.54
C THR A 25 16.30 13.63 5.18
N THR A 26 16.70 12.35 5.18
CA THR A 26 16.70 11.48 3.99
C THR A 26 15.44 10.62 3.90
N CYS A 27 14.41 10.95 4.68
CA CYS A 27 13.20 10.15 4.85
C CYS A 27 12.08 10.67 3.95
N THR A 28 11.57 9.78 3.12
CA THR A 28 10.33 9.99 2.36
C THR A 28 9.33 8.92 2.75
N VAL A 29 8.08 9.32 2.98
CA VAL A 29 6.97 8.39 3.22
C VAL A 29 5.99 8.43 2.05
N ALA A 30 5.30 7.32 1.85
CA ALA A 30 4.18 7.23 0.92
C ALA A 30 3.02 6.47 1.56
N ILE A 31 1.80 6.86 1.21
CA ILE A 31 0.58 6.11 1.49
C ILE A 31 -0.10 5.74 0.18
N ALA A 32 -0.66 4.53 0.13
CA ALA A 32 -1.48 4.04 -0.97
C ALA A 32 -2.96 4.10 -0.55
N VAL A 33 -3.77 4.80 -1.34
CA VAL A 33 -5.14 5.18 -0.98
C VAL A 33 -6.10 4.67 -2.04
N LEU A 34 -7.15 3.97 -1.59
CA LEU A 34 -8.25 3.53 -2.45
C LEU A 34 -9.13 4.72 -2.88
N PRO A 35 -9.95 4.58 -3.93
CA PRO A 35 -10.81 5.67 -4.41
C PRO A 35 -11.80 6.24 -3.38
N ASP A 36 -12.11 5.48 -2.33
CA ASP A 36 -12.96 5.89 -1.21
C ASP A 36 -12.22 6.65 -0.10
N GLY A 37 -10.91 6.86 -0.25
CA GLY A 37 -10.06 7.52 0.74
C GLY A 37 -9.46 6.56 1.80
N PHE A 38 -9.73 5.25 1.72
CA PHE A 38 -9.15 4.29 2.65
C PHE A 38 -7.66 4.09 2.38
N VAL A 39 -6.85 4.20 3.43
CA VAL A 39 -5.40 3.94 3.35
C VAL A 39 -5.16 2.43 3.33
N ALA A 40 -4.94 1.90 2.13
CA ALA A 40 -4.70 0.48 1.89
C ALA A 40 -3.30 0.04 2.30
N GLY A 41 -2.29 0.91 2.24
CA GLY A 41 -0.93 0.60 2.67
C GLY A 41 -0.06 1.83 2.88
N ALA A 42 1.08 1.64 3.55
CA ALA A 42 2.06 2.68 3.82
C ALA A 42 3.49 2.17 3.63
N GLY A 43 4.39 3.07 3.22
CA GLY A 43 5.78 2.77 2.95
C GLY A 43 6.69 3.95 3.26
N LYS A 44 7.99 3.67 3.40
CA LYS A 44 9.01 4.70 3.55
C LYS A 44 10.28 4.32 2.81
N SER A 45 11.03 5.33 2.41
CA SER A 45 12.44 5.22 2.04
C SER A 45 13.26 6.03 3.04
N ALA A 46 14.45 5.54 3.36
CA ALA A 46 15.39 6.26 4.20
C ALA A 46 16.79 5.97 3.65
N CYS A 47 17.49 7.00 3.18
CA CYS A 47 18.86 6.86 2.71
C CYS A 47 19.82 6.91 3.90
N ILE A 48 20.78 5.96 3.95
CA ILE A 48 21.79 5.89 5.01
C ILE A 48 22.83 7.01 4.84
N ASP A 49 23.09 7.44 3.60
CA ASP A 49 24.04 8.51 3.28
C ASP A 49 23.29 9.73 2.70
N PRO A 50 23.20 10.84 3.45
CA PRO A 50 22.55 12.06 2.97
C PRO A 50 23.19 12.65 1.71
N THR A 51 24.47 12.40 1.44
CA THR A 51 25.17 12.91 0.26
C THR A 51 24.77 12.19 -1.02
N LEU A 52 24.20 10.99 -0.89
CA LEU A 52 23.68 10.17 -2.00
C LEU A 52 22.15 10.26 -2.10
N PHE A 53 21.52 11.10 -1.27
CA PHE A 53 20.07 11.26 -1.29
C PHE A 53 19.60 11.88 -2.61
N ASN A 54 18.74 11.16 -3.31
CA ASN A 54 17.97 11.66 -4.43
C ASN A 54 16.49 11.59 -4.05
N SER A 55 15.81 12.73 -4.03
CA SER A 55 14.40 12.81 -3.65
C SER A 55 13.51 11.96 -4.55
N ASP A 56 13.79 11.94 -5.85
CA ASP A 56 12.99 11.21 -6.84
C ASP A 56 13.11 9.70 -6.59
N THR A 57 14.33 9.21 -6.38
CA THR A 57 14.57 7.81 -5.96
C THR A 57 13.92 7.50 -4.61
N GLY A 58 13.93 8.47 -3.68
CA GLY A 58 13.26 8.35 -2.39
C GLY A 58 11.74 8.20 -2.52
N TYR A 59 11.11 8.95 -3.43
CA TYR A 59 9.69 8.84 -3.73
C TYR A 59 9.35 7.48 -4.34
N ASP A 60 10.12 7.04 -5.33
CA ASP A 60 9.90 5.75 -6.01
C ASP A 60 9.94 4.57 -5.03
N ILE A 61 10.96 4.50 -4.18
CA ILE A 61 11.10 3.44 -3.17
C ILE A 61 9.97 3.50 -2.15
N ALA A 62 9.57 4.71 -1.71
CA ALA A 62 8.48 4.84 -0.75
C ALA A 62 7.15 4.36 -1.35
N ILE A 63 6.88 4.68 -2.62
CA ILE A 63 5.69 4.24 -3.38
C ILE A 63 5.70 2.72 -3.56
N GLU A 64 6.84 2.13 -3.94
CA GLU A 64 6.97 0.67 -4.11
C GLU A 64 6.68 -0.06 -2.79
N ASN A 65 7.25 0.43 -1.69
CA ASN A 65 6.99 -0.11 -0.36
C ASN A 65 5.52 0.03 0.05
N ALA A 66 4.88 1.17 -0.22
CA ALA A 66 3.46 1.37 0.06
C ALA A 66 2.57 0.46 -0.80
N ARG A 67 2.92 0.22 -2.07
CA ARG A 67 2.23 -0.71 -2.96
C ARG A 67 2.34 -2.15 -2.44
N ALA A 68 3.54 -2.58 -2.04
CA ALA A 68 3.76 -3.92 -1.52
C ALA A 68 2.96 -4.17 -0.23
N ASP A 69 2.95 -3.21 0.70
CA ASP A 69 2.14 -3.25 1.92
C ASP A 69 0.63 -3.32 1.59
N ALA A 70 0.16 -2.47 0.66
CA ALA A 70 -1.24 -2.47 0.23
C ALA A 70 -1.68 -3.81 -0.37
N VAL A 71 -0.86 -4.45 -1.21
CA VAL A 71 -1.16 -5.77 -1.78
C VAL A 71 -1.41 -6.81 -0.68
N ASN A 72 -0.55 -6.83 0.34
CA ASN A 72 -0.67 -7.79 1.45
C ASN A 72 -1.93 -7.52 2.26
N ARG A 73 -2.15 -6.25 2.65
CA ARG A 73 -3.32 -5.84 3.45
C ARG A 73 -4.64 -6.11 2.72
N LEU A 74 -4.74 -5.77 1.43
CA LEU A 74 -5.94 -6.03 0.63
C LEU A 74 -6.25 -7.52 0.54
N ARG A 75 -5.23 -8.38 0.35
CA ARG A 75 -5.42 -9.83 0.35
C ARG A 75 -5.95 -10.35 1.68
N GLU A 76 -5.38 -9.89 2.79
CA GLU A 76 -5.81 -10.29 4.13
C GLU A 76 -7.25 -9.85 4.43
N MET A 77 -7.58 -8.58 4.15
CA MET A 77 -8.92 -8.03 4.37
C MET A 77 -9.98 -8.75 3.53
N GLU A 78 -9.70 -9.00 2.25
CA GLU A 78 -10.63 -9.72 1.38
C GLU A 78 -10.78 -11.19 1.76
N GLY A 79 -9.67 -11.84 2.16
CA GLY A 79 -9.71 -13.19 2.70
C GLY A 79 -10.57 -13.28 3.97
N TYR A 80 -10.46 -12.28 4.85
CA TYR A 80 -11.28 -12.17 6.04
C TYR A 80 -12.76 -11.93 5.70
N ARG A 81 -13.08 -10.99 4.80
CA ARG A 81 -14.44 -10.69 4.35
C ARG A 81 -15.15 -11.92 3.78
N LEU A 82 -14.47 -12.68 2.93
CA LEU A 82 -15.02 -13.93 2.37
C LEU A 82 -15.30 -14.97 3.46
N THR A 83 -14.40 -15.09 4.45
CA THR A 83 -14.59 -15.99 5.59
C THR A 83 -15.82 -15.61 6.42
N GLN A 84 -16.03 -14.31 6.67
CA GLN A 84 -17.21 -13.83 7.42
C GLN A 84 -18.51 -14.04 6.65
N ALA A 85 -18.51 -13.76 5.34
CA ALA A 85 -19.67 -13.99 4.49
C ALA A 85 -20.11 -15.45 4.49
N MET A 86 -19.16 -16.40 4.51
CA MET A 86 -19.48 -17.83 4.63
C MET A 86 -20.15 -18.19 5.95
N LYS A 87 -19.69 -17.62 7.08
CA LYS A 87 -20.30 -17.88 8.39
C LYS A 87 -21.73 -17.35 8.48
N GLN A 88 -21.99 -16.18 7.89
CA GLN A 88 -23.33 -15.56 7.88
C GLN A 88 -24.32 -16.32 6.99
N ASN A 89 -23.86 -16.97 5.91
CA ASN A 89 -24.69 -17.77 5.02
C ASN A 89 -24.99 -19.20 5.54
N THR A 90 -24.52 -19.56 6.74
CA THR A 90 -24.70 -20.90 7.34
C THR A 90 -25.72 -20.91 8.49
N LEU A 91 -26.54 -19.86 8.61
CA LEU A 91 -27.66 -19.72 9.56
C LEU A 91 -28.96 -19.49 8.79
#